data_AF-A0A4R4RKA4-F1
#
_entry.id   AF-A0A4R4RKA4-F1
#
_cell.length_a   1.000
_cell.length_b   1.000
_cell.length_c   1.000
_cell.angle_alpha   90.00
_cell.angle_beta   90.00
_cell.angle_gamma   90.00
#
_symmetry.space_group_name_H-M   'P 1'
#
loop_
_entity.id
_entity.type
_entity.pdbx_description
1 polymer ?
#
loop_
_entity_poly.entity_id
_entity_poly.type
_entity_poly.pdbx_seq_one_letter_code
_entity_poly.pdbx_strand_id
1 'polypeptide(L)'
;MQTFQCSSCSREIKPAAQCPHCGAHQPQWAGHLAEVERSIAEMKAREAAIAAEQRQIAAKMQAALFQRDILAHAGEERLKQATRPRRVLRRRPGRRPPTATTGASPRVPRQGAAPPGPEDPPPPTPPSAARWLNADNPEHPPEASSREVQNIPLGLGALLLAVAAVVFAAVATSSMDALSRLGILLVATVLLLLAPPVLARRGLTSTAETISAVGLLLVPLAGYALWTVDLIGGGGASGALFAGVIFAVTAAVGFGYALFTGLRAPRFATVLAAQPVLPLLAYDRVSGPAGWAMVLTVVAVIDLWLARSPVTVERPARQDVPGGTFPPSAPPPRRPTEDGRPTDAG
;
A
#
# COMPACT_ATOMS: atom_id res chain seq x y z
N MET A 1 -17.88 34.20 -18.23
CA MET A 1 -17.74 35.18 -17.11
C MET A 1 -19.09 35.86 -16.98
N GLN A 2 -19.72 35.84 -15.80
CA GLN A 2 -21.00 36.53 -15.60
C GLN A 2 -20.78 38.05 -15.72
N THR A 3 -21.60 38.72 -16.51
CA THR A 3 -21.63 40.18 -16.66
C THR A 3 -22.81 40.75 -15.88
N PHE A 4 -22.62 41.91 -15.25
CA PHE A 4 -23.66 42.59 -14.47
C PHE A 4 -23.99 43.94 -15.13
N GLN A 5 -25.25 44.37 -15.12
CA GLN A 5 -25.59 45.72 -15.59
C GLN A 5 -25.54 46.73 -14.44
N CYS A 6 -24.82 47.82 -14.63
CA CYS A 6 -24.74 48.91 -13.65
C CYS A 6 -26.11 49.60 -13.51
N SER A 7 -26.66 49.65 -12.30
CA SER A 7 -27.97 50.30 -12.04
C SER A 7 -27.98 51.82 -12.30
N SER A 8 -26.83 52.49 -12.24
CA SER A 8 -26.73 53.94 -12.45
C SER A 8 -26.47 54.35 -13.90
N CYS A 9 -25.68 53.58 -14.66
CA CYS A 9 -25.27 53.95 -16.02
C CYS A 9 -25.65 52.93 -17.10
N SER A 10 -26.41 51.89 -16.73
CA SER A 10 -26.93 50.80 -17.57
C SER A 10 -25.91 50.04 -18.44
N ARG A 11 -24.62 50.30 -18.28
CA ARG A 11 -23.55 49.58 -18.98
C ARG A 11 -23.30 48.21 -18.33
N GLU A 12 -22.99 47.24 -19.18
CA GLU A 12 -22.47 45.96 -18.72
C GLU A 12 -21.06 46.13 -18.16
N ILE A 13 -20.86 45.61 -16.96
CA ILE A 13 -19.60 45.66 -16.23
C ILE A 13 -19.18 44.26 -15.81
N LYS A 14 -17.86 44.09 -15.70
CA LYS A 14 -17.28 42.94 -15.01
C LYS A 14 -17.63 43.01 -13.52
N PRO A 15 -17.63 41.86 -12.82
CA PRO A 15 -17.96 41.82 -11.40
C PRO A 15 -17.03 42.72 -10.58
N ALA A 16 -17.58 43.75 -9.95
CA ALA A 16 -16.85 44.74 -9.17
C ALA A 16 -17.77 45.41 -8.14
N ALA A 17 -17.21 45.79 -6.99
CA ALA A 17 -17.95 46.50 -5.93
C ALA A 17 -18.35 47.93 -6.33
N GLN A 18 -17.63 48.51 -7.30
CA GLN A 18 -17.89 49.84 -7.85
C GLN A 18 -17.79 49.76 -9.37
N CYS A 19 -18.66 50.51 -10.06
CA CYS A 19 -18.62 50.58 -11.52
C CYS A 19 -17.35 51.31 -11.99
N PRO A 20 -16.51 50.71 -12.85
CA PRO A 20 -15.28 51.36 -13.34
C PRO A 20 -15.54 52.58 -14.23
N HIS A 21 -16.78 52.75 -14.72
CA HIS A 21 -17.13 53.86 -15.62
C HIS A 21 -17.77 55.05 -14.91
N CYS A 22 -18.60 54.82 -13.89
CA CYS A 22 -19.33 55.90 -13.21
C CYS A 22 -19.10 55.96 -11.69
N GLY A 23 -18.27 55.08 -11.12
CA GLY A 23 -17.94 55.06 -9.69
C GLY A 23 -19.07 54.62 -8.76
N ALA A 24 -20.28 54.35 -9.28
CA ALA A 24 -21.42 53.97 -8.46
C ALA A 24 -21.23 52.61 -7.79
N HIS A 25 -21.53 52.54 -6.48
CA HIS A 25 -21.52 51.30 -5.71
C HIS A 25 -22.62 50.35 -6.18
N GLN A 26 -22.31 49.05 -6.26
CA GLN A 26 -23.20 48.03 -6.80
C GLN A 26 -23.73 47.10 -5.69
N PRO A 27 -24.89 47.40 -5.06
CA PRO A 27 -25.42 46.59 -3.95
C PRO A 27 -25.81 45.17 -4.38
N GLN A 28 -26.24 45.00 -5.63
CA GLN A 28 -26.57 43.69 -6.22
C GLN A 28 -25.37 42.72 -6.28
N TRP A 29 -24.16 43.23 -6.48
CA TRP A 29 -22.94 42.42 -6.47
C TRP A 29 -22.62 41.92 -5.06
N ALA A 30 -22.71 42.81 -4.07
CA ALA A 30 -22.52 42.44 -2.66
C ALA A 30 -23.55 41.40 -2.19
N GLY A 31 -24.81 41.54 -2.61
CA GLY A 31 -25.86 40.54 -2.33
C GLY A 31 -25.56 39.17 -2.96
N HIS A 32 -25.12 39.14 -4.21
CA HIS A 32 -24.73 37.90 -4.88
C HIS A 32 -23.50 37.25 -4.21
N LEU A 33 -22.51 38.04 -3.77
CA LEU A 33 -21.35 37.54 -3.04
C LEU A 33 -21.79 36.88 -1.72
N ALA A 34 -22.64 37.56 -0.95
CA ALA A 34 -23.16 37.05 0.32
C ALA A 34 -23.96 35.74 0.15
N GLU A 35 -24.71 35.60 -0.94
CA GLU A 35 -25.43 34.36 -1.26
C GLU A 35 -24.47 33.20 -1.58
N VAL A 36 -23.43 33.47 -2.38
CA VAL A 36 -22.40 32.46 -2.68
C VAL A 36 -21.66 32.06 -1.40
N GLU A 37 -21.29 33.02 -0.55
CA GLU A 37 -20.65 32.73 0.75
C GLU A 37 -21.55 31.87 1.66
N ARG A 38 -22.86 32.14 1.69
CA ARG A 38 -23.84 31.32 2.42
C ARG A 38 -23.89 29.89 1.88
N SER A 39 -23.89 29.71 0.56
CA SER A 39 -23.86 28.38 -0.06
C SER A 39 -22.57 27.61 0.26
N ILE A 40 -21.43 28.30 0.29
CA ILE A 40 -20.13 27.70 0.67
C ILE A 40 -20.14 27.27 2.14
N ALA A 41 -20.69 28.11 3.03
CA ALA A 41 -20.82 27.78 4.44
C ALA A 41 -21.71 26.54 4.66
N GLU A 42 -22.81 26.42 3.91
CA GLU A 42 -23.67 25.23 3.96
C GLU A 42 -22.94 23.97 3.47
N MET A 43 -22.23 24.03 2.35
CA MET A 43 -21.45 22.90 1.84
C MET A 43 -20.37 22.46 2.84
N LYS A 44 -19.66 23.40 3.46
CA LYS A 44 -18.67 23.09 4.52
C LYS A 44 -19.30 22.46 5.76
N ALA A 45 -20.49 22.89 6.15
CA ALA A 45 -21.22 22.26 7.26
C ALA A 45 -21.59 20.81 6.94
N ARG A 46 -22.02 20.53 5.69
CA ARG A 46 -22.29 19.16 5.22
C ARG A 46 -21.01 18.30 5.20
N GLU A 47 -19.89 18.84 4.73
CA GLU A 47 -18.59 18.15 4.78
C GLU A 47 -18.18 17.79 6.21
N ALA A 48 -18.36 18.71 7.16
CA ALA A 48 -18.06 18.45 8.56
C ALA A 48 -18.94 17.32 9.16
N ALA A 49 -20.21 17.25 8.76
CA ALA A 49 -21.13 16.18 9.17
C ALA A 49 -20.68 14.82 8.60
N ILE A 50 -20.35 14.74 7.31
CA ILE A 50 -19.86 13.52 6.66
C ILE A 50 -18.56 13.04 7.34
N ALA A 51 -17.64 13.96 7.65
CA ALA A 51 -16.41 13.62 8.35
C ALA A 51 -16.68 13.04 9.76
N ALA A 52 -17.72 13.52 10.46
CA ALA A 52 -18.12 12.96 11.74
C ALA A 52 -18.68 11.54 11.60
N GLU A 53 -19.50 11.29 10.58
CA GLU A 53 -20.02 9.95 10.26
C GLU A 53 -18.89 8.95 9.93
N GLN A 54 -17.92 9.37 9.11
CA GLN A 54 -16.77 8.54 8.77
C GLN A 54 -15.97 8.13 10.01
N ARG A 55 -15.77 9.05 10.98
CA ARG A 55 -15.11 8.73 12.26
C ARG A 55 -15.91 7.71 13.07
N GLN A 56 -17.24 7.82 13.09
CA GLN A 56 -18.10 6.86 13.79
C GLN A 56 -18.04 5.48 13.13
N ILE A 57 -18.05 5.40 11.80
CA ILE A 57 -17.91 4.13 11.06
C ILE A 57 -16.56 3.48 11.35
N ALA A 58 -15.47 4.27 11.31
CA ALA A 58 -14.13 3.78 11.62
C ALA A 58 -14.03 3.23 13.05
N ALA A 59 -14.61 3.93 14.03
CA ALA A 59 -14.64 3.48 15.43
C ALA A 59 -15.43 2.17 15.59
N LYS A 60 -16.59 2.04 14.93
CA LYS A 60 -17.38 0.80 14.92
C LYS A 60 -16.61 -0.37 14.29
N MET A 61 -15.90 -0.11 13.20
CA MET A 61 -15.08 -1.12 12.53
C MET A 61 -13.94 -1.62 13.42
N GLN A 62 -13.27 -0.71 14.14
CA GLN A 62 -12.23 -1.08 15.10
C GLN A 62 -12.78 -1.92 16.27
N ALA A 63 -13.94 -1.56 16.81
CA ALA A 63 -14.60 -2.34 17.86
C ALA A 63 -14.99 -3.76 17.38
N ALA A 64 -15.49 -3.89 16.14
CA ALA A 64 -15.82 -5.18 15.54
C ALA A 64 -14.58 -6.07 15.34
N LEU A 65 -13.47 -5.49 14.89
CA LEU A 65 -12.21 -6.21 14.75
C LEU A 65 -11.68 -6.71 16.09
N PHE A 66 -11.75 -5.88 17.14
CA PHE A 66 -11.35 -6.27 18.49
C PHE A 66 -12.21 -7.42 19.04
N GLN A 67 -13.53 -7.36 18.81
CA GLN A 67 -14.43 -8.44 19.23
C GLN A 67 -14.16 -9.75 18.48
N ARG A 68 -13.83 -9.68 17.18
CA ARG A 68 -13.40 -10.84 16.39
C ARG A 68 -12.16 -11.48 17.01
N ASP A 69 -11.18 -10.67 17.40
CA ASP A 69 -9.91 -11.13 17.96
C ASP A 69 -10.10 -11.84 19.30
N ILE A 70 -10.92 -11.28 20.20
CA ILE A 70 -11.29 -11.94 21.47
C ILE A 70 -11.93 -13.31 21.22
N LEU A 71 -12.86 -13.40 20.27
CA LEU A 71 -13.53 -14.66 19.96
C LEU A 71 -12.58 -15.68 19.35
N ALA A 72 -11.66 -15.24 18.48
CA ALA A 72 -10.63 -16.10 17.90
C ALA A 72 -9.73 -16.70 18.99
N HIS A 73 -9.21 -15.86 19.90
CA HIS A 73 -8.36 -16.32 21.00
C HIS A 73 -9.11 -17.22 22.00
N ALA A 74 -10.36 -16.92 22.32
CA ALA A 74 -11.18 -17.79 23.16
C ALA A 74 -11.41 -19.17 22.52
N GLY A 75 -11.54 -19.23 21.19
CA GLY A 75 -11.62 -20.50 20.44
C GLY A 75 -10.33 -21.31 20.51
N GLU A 76 -9.18 -20.65 20.32
CA GLU A 76 -7.86 -21.28 20.44
C GLU A 76 -7.58 -21.82 21.84
N GLU A 77 -7.93 -21.08 22.88
CA GLU A 77 -7.77 -21.55 24.27
C GLU A 77 -8.62 -22.78 24.56
N ARG A 78 -9.87 -22.81 24.07
CA ARG A 78 -10.75 -23.99 24.20
C ARG A 78 -10.17 -25.21 23.48
N LEU A 79 -9.63 -25.03 22.28
CA LEU A 79 -8.95 -26.10 21.52
C LEU A 79 -7.72 -26.62 22.29
N LYS A 80 -6.90 -25.72 22.84
CA LYS A 80 -5.72 -26.08 23.65
C LYS A 80 -6.12 -26.84 24.92
N GLN A 81 -7.21 -26.44 25.59
CA GLN A 81 -7.73 -27.13 26.77
C GLN A 81 -8.29 -28.52 26.44
N ALA A 82 -9.02 -28.66 25.34
CA ALA A 82 -9.55 -29.95 24.88
C ALA A 82 -8.46 -30.95 24.50
N THR A 83 -7.35 -30.46 23.94
CA THR A 83 -6.21 -31.29 23.50
C THR A 83 -5.21 -31.57 24.64
N ARG A 84 -5.37 -30.96 25.81
CA ARG A 84 -4.45 -31.15 26.94
C ARG A 84 -4.63 -32.55 27.53
N PRO A 85 -3.60 -33.42 27.53
CA PRO A 85 -3.73 -34.78 28.05
C PRO A 85 -4.06 -34.75 29.55
N ARG A 86 -5.17 -35.37 29.95
CA ARG A 86 -5.54 -35.58 31.36
C ARG A 86 -4.46 -36.44 32.01
N ARG A 87 -3.56 -35.80 32.75
CA ARG A 87 -2.56 -36.52 33.57
C ARG A 87 -3.29 -37.12 34.78
N VAL A 88 -3.78 -38.35 34.62
CA VAL A 88 -4.36 -39.12 35.72
C VAL A 88 -3.22 -39.45 36.68
N LEU A 89 -3.16 -38.72 37.81
CA LEU A 89 -2.32 -39.10 38.94
C LEU A 89 -2.83 -40.43 39.48
N ARG A 90 -2.22 -41.53 39.04
CA ARG A 90 -2.45 -42.87 39.58
C ARG A 90 -1.95 -42.87 41.02
N ARG A 91 -2.86 -42.60 41.97
CA ARG A 91 -2.59 -42.67 43.41
C ARG A 91 -2.13 -44.10 43.72
N ARG A 92 -0.83 -44.28 43.97
CA ARG A 92 -0.24 -45.56 44.36
C ARG A 92 -0.72 -45.89 45.78
N PRO A 93 -1.53 -46.94 46.01
CA PRO A 93 -1.89 -47.35 47.35
C PRO A 93 -0.71 -48.13 47.93
N GLY A 94 -0.16 -47.64 49.06
CA GLY A 94 0.91 -48.35 49.75
C GLY A 94 2.03 -47.45 50.23
N ARG A 95 1.74 -46.54 51.17
CA ARG A 95 2.73 -46.11 52.14
C ARG A 95 2.06 -45.92 53.50
N ARG A 96 2.36 -46.86 54.38
CA ARG A 96 1.98 -46.91 55.79
C ARG A 96 2.51 -45.64 56.48
N PRO A 97 1.71 -44.93 57.30
CA PRO A 97 2.23 -43.85 58.12
C PRO A 97 3.12 -44.44 59.23
N PRO A 98 4.27 -43.82 59.57
CA PRO A 98 4.99 -44.19 60.77
C PRO A 98 4.19 -43.78 62.00
N THR A 99 4.11 -44.72 62.93
CA THR A 99 3.53 -44.66 64.27
C THR A 99 3.95 -43.40 65.03
N ALA A 100 2.96 -42.67 65.53
CA ALA A 100 3.15 -41.59 66.48
C ALA A 100 3.49 -42.19 67.86
N THR A 101 4.74 -42.01 68.30
CA THR A 101 5.11 -42.19 69.70
C THR A 101 4.81 -40.88 70.43
N THR A 102 4.01 -40.98 71.48
CA THR A 102 3.68 -39.97 72.48
C THR A 102 4.92 -39.29 73.06
N GLY A 103 4.91 -37.95 73.14
CA GLY A 103 5.78 -37.22 74.04
C GLY A 103 6.15 -35.81 73.57
N ALA A 104 5.81 -34.83 74.42
CA ALA A 104 6.38 -33.48 74.50
C ALA A 104 5.85 -32.40 73.52
N SER A 105 5.18 -31.43 74.11
CA SER A 105 4.85 -30.11 73.56
C SER A 105 6.11 -29.30 73.22
N PRO A 106 6.21 -28.65 72.04
CA PRO A 106 7.33 -27.77 71.75
C PRO A 106 7.18 -26.42 72.47
N ARG A 107 8.07 -26.23 73.44
CA ARG A 107 8.40 -24.99 74.12
C ARG A 107 9.06 -24.02 73.14
N VAL A 108 8.67 -22.75 73.22
CA VAL A 108 9.21 -21.58 72.50
C VAL A 108 10.76 -21.53 72.57
N PRO A 109 11.48 -21.33 71.46
CA PRO A 109 12.90 -20.98 71.53
C PRO A 109 13.10 -19.46 71.69
N ARG A 110 13.69 -19.10 72.83
CA ARG A 110 14.26 -17.79 73.14
C ARG A 110 15.65 -17.68 72.51
N GLN A 111 15.96 -16.49 72.01
CA GLN A 111 17.22 -16.07 71.38
C GLN A 111 18.46 -16.37 72.25
N GLY A 112 19.56 -16.77 71.60
CA GLY A 112 20.89 -16.92 72.20
C GLY A 112 21.96 -16.99 71.09
N ALA A 113 23.00 -16.17 71.26
CA ALA A 113 23.99 -15.68 70.29
C ALA A 113 25.01 -16.67 69.67
N ALA A 114 25.40 -16.34 68.43
CA ALA A 114 26.70 -16.36 67.69
C ALA A 114 27.65 -17.60 67.74
N PRO A 115 28.30 -17.96 66.60
CA PRO A 115 29.66 -17.45 66.32
C PRO A 115 29.95 -17.27 64.77
N PRO A 116 31.20 -17.21 64.23
CA PRO A 116 31.74 -16.05 63.50
C PRO A 116 32.02 -16.26 61.99
N GLY A 117 32.27 -15.17 61.26
CA GLY A 117 33.00 -15.16 59.98
C GLY A 117 32.33 -14.35 58.84
N PRO A 118 33.03 -13.40 58.18
CA PRO A 118 32.47 -12.62 57.08
C PRO A 118 32.69 -13.34 55.74
N GLU A 119 31.60 -13.74 55.09
CA GLU A 119 31.59 -14.09 53.67
C GLU A 119 30.87 -13.00 52.88
N ASP A 120 31.53 -12.53 51.82
CA ASP A 120 31.09 -11.48 50.91
C ASP A 120 29.72 -11.78 50.28
N PRO A 121 28.87 -10.76 50.04
CA PRO A 121 27.64 -10.94 49.29
C PRO A 121 27.93 -11.23 47.81
N PRO A 122 27.21 -12.16 47.15
CA PRO A 122 27.36 -12.39 45.72
C PRO A 122 26.95 -11.14 44.93
N PRO A 123 27.62 -10.83 43.80
CA PRO A 123 27.34 -9.63 43.02
C PRO A 123 25.92 -9.66 42.44
N PRO A 124 25.24 -8.49 42.34
CA PRO A 124 23.92 -8.41 41.71
C PRO A 124 24.03 -8.78 40.23
N THR A 125 23.22 -9.75 39.81
CA THR A 125 23.01 -10.10 38.40
C THR A 125 22.57 -8.86 37.63
N PRO A 126 23.17 -8.56 36.45
CA PRO A 126 22.74 -7.42 35.64
C PRO A 126 21.29 -7.61 35.18
N PRO A 127 20.47 -6.54 35.08
CA PRO A 127 19.14 -6.65 34.52
C PRO A 127 19.26 -7.18 33.10
N SER A 128 18.55 -8.27 32.83
CA SER A 128 18.37 -8.84 31.50
C SER A 128 18.09 -7.72 30.52
N ALA A 129 19.04 -7.49 29.61
CA ALA A 129 18.85 -6.63 28.46
C ALA A 129 17.50 -7.02 27.82
N ALA A 130 16.66 -6.01 27.60
CA ALA A 130 15.37 -6.13 26.95
C ALA A 130 15.54 -7.00 25.70
N ARG A 131 15.06 -8.25 25.80
CA ARG A 131 14.96 -9.17 24.69
C ARG A 131 13.83 -8.63 23.83
N TRP A 132 14.18 -7.71 22.94
CA TRP A 132 13.33 -7.29 21.84
C TRP A 132 12.76 -8.56 21.21
N LEU A 133 11.43 -8.65 21.17
CA LEU A 133 10.73 -9.80 20.64
C LEU A 133 11.30 -10.13 19.25
N ASN A 134 11.74 -11.37 19.12
CA ASN A 134 12.02 -12.00 17.83
C ASN A 134 10.81 -11.76 16.92
N ALA A 135 11.02 -11.04 15.82
CA ALA A 135 10.04 -10.82 14.76
C ALA A 135 9.87 -12.06 13.84
N ASP A 136 10.40 -13.21 14.24
CA ASP A 136 10.36 -14.45 13.49
C ASP A 136 9.49 -15.47 14.25
N ASN A 137 8.19 -15.21 14.34
CA ASN A 137 7.20 -16.26 14.59
C ASN A 137 6.61 -16.69 13.24
N PRO A 138 6.86 -17.92 12.76
CA PRO A 138 6.44 -18.37 11.43
C PRO A 138 4.93 -18.60 11.29
N GLU A 139 4.14 -18.43 12.36
CA GLU A 139 2.70 -18.72 12.35
C GLU A 139 1.80 -17.48 12.13
N HIS A 140 2.32 -16.24 12.26
CA HIS A 140 1.55 -15.02 12.00
C HIS A 140 2.45 -13.91 11.46
N PRO A 141 2.46 -13.62 10.13
CA PRO A 141 3.13 -12.43 9.63
C PRO A 141 2.44 -11.18 10.22
N PRO A 142 3.19 -10.14 10.62
CA PRO A 142 2.60 -8.88 11.06
C PRO A 142 1.88 -8.20 9.89
N GLU A 143 0.56 -8.29 9.87
CA GLU A 143 -0.33 -7.61 8.91
C GLU A 143 -0.52 -6.14 9.38
N ALA A 144 0.41 -5.27 8.97
CA ALA A 144 0.40 -3.79 8.97
C ALA A 144 1.22 -3.00 10.03
N SER A 145 1.85 -1.94 9.51
CA SER A 145 2.46 -0.77 10.19
C SER A 145 3.95 -0.78 10.59
N SER A 146 4.83 -1.11 9.65
CA SER A 146 6.15 -0.46 9.56
C SER A 146 6.58 -0.25 8.11
N ARG A 147 6.33 -1.25 7.26
CA ARG A 147 6.54 -1.16 5.80
C ARG A 147 5.60 -0.16 5.12
N GLU A 148 4.35 -0.05 5.55
CA GLU A 148 3.38 0.89 4.98
C GLU A 148 3.74 2.34 5.34
N VAL A 149 4.13 2.59 6.60
CA VAL A 149 4.58 3.91 7.08
C VAL A 149 5.88 4.35 6.40
N GLN A 150 6.77 3.43 6.02
CA GLN A 150 7.98 3.74 5.26
C GLN A 150 7.73 3.90 3.75
N ASN A 151 6.77 3.16 3.19
CA ASN A 151 6.40 3.29 1.78
C ASN A 151 5.66 4.59 1.48
N ILE A 152 4.91 5.16 2.44
CA ILE A 152 4.25 6.46 2.28
C ILE A 152 5.23 7.60 1.95
N PRO A 153 6.31 7.87 2.73
CA PRO A 153 7.25 8.94 2.42
C PRO A 153 8.10 8.63 1.17
N LEU A 154 8.42 7.36 0.90
CA LEU A 154 9.09 6.95 -0.35
C LEU A 154 8.22 7.22 -1.58
N GLY A 155 6.93 6.85 -1.51
CA GLY A 155 5.95 7.13 -2.55
C GLY A 155 5.68 8.62 -2.71
N LEU A 156 5.60 9.37 -1.60
CA LEU A 156 5.43 10.83 -1.63
C LEU A 156 6.65 11.51 -2.25
N GLY A 157 7.88 11.10 -1.90
CA GLY A 157 9.10 11.62 -2.51
C GLY A 157 9.14 11.37 -4.02
N ALA A 158 8.79 10.14 -4.45
CA ALA A 158 8.68 9.81 -5.87
C ALA A 158 7.62 10.65 -6.59
N LEU A 159 6.45 10.85 -5.97
CA LEU A 159 5.38 11.69 -6.50
C LEU A 159 5.81 13.15 -6.61
N LEU A 160 6.48 13.69 -5.60
CA LEU A 160 7.00 15.07 -5.62
C LEU A 160 8.06 15.25 -6.71
N LEU A 161 8.96 14.28 -6.90
CA LEU A 161 9.95 14.30 -7.99
C LEU A 161 9.28 14.26 -9.36
N ALA A 162 8.25 13.43 -9.53
CA ALA A 162 7.45 13.36 -10.75
C ALA A 162 6.77 14.71 -11.06
N VAL A 163 6.11 15.31 -10.08
CA VAL A 163 5.46 16.63 -10.22
C VAL A 163 6.50 17.70 -10.54
N ALA A 164 7.64 17.72 -9.82
CA ALA A 164 8.72 18.67 -10.07
C ALA A 164 9.27 18.56 -11.49
N ALA A 165 9.43 17.33 -12.00
CA ALA A 165 9.87 17.11 -13.38
C ALA A 165 8.85 17.66 -14.40
N VAL A 166 7.55 17.40 -14.19
CA VAL A 166 6.49 17.93 -15.08
C VAL A 166 6.49 19.47 -15.07
N VAL A 167 6.58 20.09 -13.90
CA VAL A 167 6.68 21.54 -13.76
C VAL A 167 7.93 22.07 -14.46
N PHE A 168 9.08 21.42 -14.28
CA PHE A 168 10.31 21.79 -14.97
C PHE A 168 10.15 21.71 -16.51
N ALA A 169 9.56 20.63 -17.01
CA ALA A 169 9.31 20.43 -18.43
C ALA A 169 8.28 21.40 -19.02
N ALA A 170 7.32 21.90 -18.23
CA ALA A 170 6.27 22.80 -18.70
C ALA A 170 6.62 24.29 -18.51
N VAL A 171 7.22 24.64 -17.37
CA VAL A 171 7.36 26.04 -16.88
C VAL A 171 8.78 26.58 -17.08
N ALA A 172 9.82 25.75 -17.16
CA ALA A 172 11.18 26.24 -17.36
C ALA A 172 11.43 26.81 -18.78
N THR A 173 10.40 26.93 -19.62
CA THR A 173 10.45 27.53 -20.97
C THR A 173 10.77 29.02 -20.98
N SER A 174 10.47 29.77 -19.92
CA SER A 174 10.58 31.23 -19.94
C SER A 174 11.99 31.78 -19.70
N SER A 175 12.93 30.95 -19.22
CA SER A 175 14.29 31.37 -18.85
C SER A 175 15.40 30.47 -19.37
N MET A 176 15.09 29.31 -19.95
CA MET A 176 16.07 28.34 -20.44
C MET A 176 15.79 27.95 -21.89
N ASP A 177 16.85 27.85 -22.70
CA ASP A 177 16.77 27.35 -24.07
C ASP A 177 16.24 25.90 -24.07
N ALA A 178 15.36 25.58 -25.03
CA ALA A 178 14.72 24.25 -25.12
C ALA A 178 15.73 23.10 -25.11
N LEU A 179 16.89 23.29 -25.75
CA LEU A 179 17.97 22.31 -25.82
C LEU A 179 18.63 22.07 -24.47
N SER A 180 18.83 23.13 -23.67
CA SER A 180 19.42 23.02 -22.32
C SER A 180 18.51 22.24 -21.39
N ARG A 181 17.20 22.53 -21.42
CA ARG A 181 16.19 21.82 -20.65
C ARG A 181 16.09 20.35 -21.03
N LEU A 182 16.10 20.06 -22.34
CA LEU A 182 16.16 18.70 -22.85
C LEU A 182 17.40 17.97 -22.34
N GLY A 183 18.58 18.62 -22.41
CA GLY A 183 19.83 18.05 -21.92
C GLY A 183 19.76 17.67 -20.43
N ILE A 184 19.24 18.57 -19.59
CA ILE A 184 19.06 18.32 -18.15
C ILE A 184 18.10 17.16 -17.91
N LEU A 185 16.94 17.14 -18.60
CA LEU A 185 15.96 16.06 -18.48
C LEU A 185 16.54 14.72 -18.93
N LEU A 186 17.29 14.68 -20.04
CA LEU A 186 17.92 13.45 -20.53
C LEU A 186 18.96 12.92 -19.54
N VAL A 187 19.83 13.79 -19.02
CA VAL A 187 20.82 13.39 -18.00
C VAL A 187 20.12 12.85 -16.76
N ALA A 188 19.10 13.56 -16.25
CA ALA A 188 18.32 13.09 -15.11
C ALA A 188 17.63 11.74 -15.37
N THR A 189 17.04 11.57 -16.56
CA THR A 189 16.40 10.31 -17.00
C THR A 189 17.40 9.16 -16.99
N VAL A 190 18.58 9.36 -17.59
CA VAL A 190 19.62 8.34 -17.63
C VAL A 190 20.10 7.99 -16.22
N LEU A 191 20.34 8.99 -15.36
CA LEU A 191 20.76 8.73 -13.97
C LEU A 191 19.70 7.93 -13.19
N LEU A 192 18.41 8.29 -13.33
CA LEU A 192 17.32 7.56 -12.68
C LEU A 192 17.07 6.18 -13.28
N LEU A 193 17.43 5.93 -14.54
CA LEU A 193 17.41 4.60 -15.17
C LEU A 193 18.71 3.80 -14.98
N LEU A 194 19.75 4.36 -14.37
CA LEU A 194 20.96 3.60 -14.00
C LEU A 194 20.98 3.22 -12.51
N ALA A 195 20.25 3.94 -11.67
CA ALA A 195 20.21 3.67 -10.23
C ALA A 195 19.48 2.36 -9.84
N PRO A 196 18.28 2.02 -10.35
CA PRO A 196 17.51 0.85 -9.92
C PRO A 196 18.23 -0.50 -10.05
N PRO A 197 18.97 -0.83 -11.13
CA PRO A 197 19.66 -2.11 -11.24
C PRO A 197 20.74 -2.27 -10.18
N VAL A 198 21.44 -1.17 -9.85
CA VAL A 198 22.46 -1.15 -8.79
C VAL A 198 21.81 -1.32 -7.42
N LEU A 199 20.68 -0.66 -7.19
CA LEU A 199 19.93 -0.73 -5.93
C LEU A 199 19.29 -2.11 -5.71
N ALA A 200 18.75 -2.71 -6.77
CA ALA A 200 18.19 -4.06 -6.76
C ALA A 200 19.28 -5.10 -6.43
N ARG A 201 20.48 -4.97 -6.99
CA ARG A 201 21.64 -5.82 -6.66
C ARG A 201 22.11 -5.67 -5.20
N ARG A 202 21.79 -4.55 -4.54
CA ARG A 202 22.09 -4.29 -3.13
C ARG A 202 20.96 -4.68 -2.17
N GLY A 203 19.89 -5.32 -2.66
CA GLY A 203 18.75 -5.76 -1.85
C GLY A 203 17.73 -4.68 -1.50
N LEU A 204 17.86 -3.47 -2.07
CA LEU A 204 16.95 -2.34 -1.82
C LEU A 204 15.80 -2.31 -2.83
N THR A 205 14.98 -3.35 -2.85
CA THR A 205 13.95 -3.56 -3.89
C THR A 205 12.88 -2.47 -3.90
N SER A 206 12.33 -2.08 -2.73
CA SER A 206 11.28 -1.04 -2.65
C SER A 206 11.75 0.30 -3.24
N THR A 207 12.98 0.73 -2.90
CA THR A 207 13.57 1.95 -3.46
C THR A 207 13.92 1.81 -4.94
N ALA A 208 14.34 0.61 -5.38
CA ALA A 208 14.57 0.35 -6.80
C ALA A 208 13.27 0.48 -7.60
N GLU A 209 12.15 -0.01 -7.06
CA GLU A 209 10.83 0.12 -7.70
C GLU A 209 10.40 1.58 -7.83
N THR A 210 10.49 2.38 -6.76
CA THR A 210 10.10 3.80 -6.81
C THR A 210 10.97 4.59 -7.77
N ILE A 211 12.30 4.42 -7.72
CA ILE A 211 13.21 5.14 -8.62
C ILE A 211 13.00 4.69 -10.07
N SER A 212 12.75 3.39 -10.32
CA SER A 212 12.46 2.92 -11.68
C SER A 212 11.15 3.48 -12.23
N ALA A 213 10.13 3.64 -11.40
CA ALA A 213 8.86 4.25 -11.80
C ALA A 213 9.06 5.72 -12.20
N VAL A 214 9.81 6.49 -11.39
CA VAL A 214 10.12 7.89 -11.71
C VAL A 214 10.99 8.00 -12.97
N GLY A 215 12.02 7.15 -13.10
CA GLY A 215 12.88 7.12 -14.28
C GLY A 215 12.12 6.81 -15.58
N LEU A 216 11.19 5.85 -15.54
CA LEU A 216 10.34 5.51 -16.69
C LEU A 216 9.33 6.62 -17.02
N LEU A 217 8.82 7.35 -16.01
CA LEU A 217 7.97 8.52 -16.22
C LEU A 217 8.72 9.67 -16.90
N LEU A 218 10.02 9.81 -16.65
CA LEU A 218 10.83 10.85 -17.27
C LEU A 218 11.05 10.62 -18.77
N VAL A 219 10.95 9.38 -19.27
CA VAL A 219 11.13 9.07 -20.71
C VAL A 219 10.11 9.81 -21.60
N PRO A 220 8.78 9.68 -21.40
CA PRO A 220 7.82 10.43 -22.21
C PRO A 220 7.92 11.93 -21.98
N LEU A 221 8.35 12.36 -20.79
CA LEU A 221 8.56 13.78 -20.49
C LEU A 221 9.76 14.36 -21.25
N ALA A 222 10.85 13.61 -21.36
CA ALA A 222 11.98 13.95 -22.21
C ALA A 222 11.57 13.97 -23.69
N GLY A 223 10.69 13.05 -24.10
CA GLY A 223 10.06 13.09 -25.43
C GLY A 223 9.26 14.36 -25.67
N TYR A 224 8.46 14.80 -24.71
CA TYR A 224 7.75 16.09 -24.79
C TYR A 224 8.74 17.27 -24.88
N ALA A 225 9.79 17.29 -24.05
CA ALA A 225 10.81 18.33 -24.14
C ALA A 225 11.53 18.32 -25.50
N LEU A 226 11.74 17.14 -26.09
CA LEU A 226 12.30 16.98 -27.42
C LEU A 226 11.36 17.54 -28.50
N TRP A 227 10.05 17.30 -28.38
CA TRP A 227 9.04 17.87 -29.28
C TRP A 227 9.06 19.40 -29.30
N THR A 228 9.27 20.03 -28.15
CA THR A 228 9.29 21.50 -28.03
C THR A 228 10.55 22.14 -28.62
N VAL A 229 11.55 21.36 -29.03
CA VAL A 229 12.69 21.91 -29.78
C VAL A 229 12.21 22.24 -31.18
N ASP A 230 12.36 23.51 -31.61
CA ASP A 230 11.81 24.04 -32.86
C ASP A 230 12.17 23.21 -34.10
N LEU A 231 13.37 22.59 -34.13
CA LEU A 231 13.78 21.71 -35.23
C LEU A 231 12.90 20.47 -35.39
N ILE A 232 12.26 20.01 -34.32
CA ILE A 232 11.50 18.76 -34.29
C ILE A 232 10.00 19.07 -34.35
N GLY A 233 9.50 19.91 -33.44
CA GLY A 233 8.08 20.27 -33.40
C GLY A 233 7.64 21.18 -34.55
N GLY A 234 8.54 22.03 -35.05
CA GLY A 234 8.26 22.95 -36.16
C GLY A 234 8.34 22.32 -37.55
N GLY A 235 8.87 21.09 -37.67
CA GLY A 235 9.15 20.41 -38.94
C GLY A 235 7.94 19.84 -39.68
N GLY A 236 6.70 20.17 -39.27
CA GLY A 236 5.48 19.67 -39.90
C GLY A 236 5.17 18.19 -39.62
N ALA A 237 5.93 17.54 -38.73
CA ALA A 237 5.60 16.21 -38.25
C ALA A 237 4.27 16.23 -37.50
N SER A 238 3.47 15.16 -37.62
CA SER A 238 2.26 15.02 -36.82
C SER A 238 2.63 14.77 -35.35
N GLY A 239 2.13 15.60 -34.44
CA GLY A 239 2.35 15.43 -33.01
C GLY A 239 1.83 14.08 -32.48
N ALA A 240 0.78 13.53 -33.09
CA ALA A 240 0.23 12.22 -32.75
C ALA A 240 1.22 11.08 -33.03
N LEU A 241 1.79 11.01 -34.24
CA LEU A 241 2.83 10.01 -34.55
C LEU A 241 4.05 10.14 -33.63
N PHE A 242 4.51 11.37 -33.38
CA PHE A 242 5.65 11.59 -32.49
C PHE A 242 5.37 11.09 -31.07
N ALA A 243 4.22 11.46 -30.50
CA ALA A 243 3.80 10.97 -29.19
C ALA A 243 3.67 9.44 -29.17
N GLY A 244 3.09 8.84 -30.22
CA GLY A 244 2.97 7.39 -30.37
C GLY A 244 4.32 6.68 -30.35
N VAL A 245 5.32 7.23 -31.05
CA VAL A 245 6.70 6.71 -31.04
C VAL A 245 7.34 6.83 -29.66
N ILE A 246 7.18 7.96 -28.97
CA ILE A 246 7.73 8.16 -27.62
C ILE A 246 7.11 7.19 -26.61
N PHE A 247 5.80 6.95 -26.68
CA PHE A 247 5.13 5.93 -25.86
C PHE A 247 5.61 4.52 -26.21
N ALA A 248 5.83 4.21 -27.49
CA ALA A 248 6.39 2.92 -27.92
C ALA A 248 7.81 2.70 -27.38
N VAL A 249 8.66 3.74 -27.43
CA VAL A 249 10.01 3.70 -26.83
C VAL A 249 9.91 3.51 -25.32
N THR A 250 9.00 4.21 -24.65
CA THR A 250 8.79 4.08 -23.19
C THR A 250 8.36 2.66 -22.82
N ALA A 251 7.44 2.07 -23.58
CA ALA A 251 7.02 0.67 -23.41
C ALA A 251 8.19 -0.30 -23.64
N ALA A 252 9.00 -0.10 -24.69
CA ALA A 252 10.16 -0.94 -24.97
C ALA A 252 11.23 -0.85 -23.88
N VAL A 253 11.52 0.36 -23.38
CA VAL A 253 12.45 0.58 -22.25
C VAL A 253 11.90 -0.10 -21.00
N GLY A 254 10.63 0.12 -20.65
CA GLY A 254 9.99 -0.52 -19.51
C GLY A 254 10.02 -2.04 -19.57
N PHE A 255 9.77 -2.61 -20.75
CA PHE A 255 9.80 -4.05 -21.00
C PHE A 255 11.20 -4.63 -20.81
N GLY A 256 12.22 -4.01 -21.43
CA GLY A 256 13.61 -4.42 -21.25
C GLY A 256 14.05 -4.32 -19.78
N TYR A 257 13.60 -3.28 -19.10
CA TYR A 257 13.87 -3.08 -17.68
C TYR A 257 13.23 -4.13 -16.79
N ALA A 258 11.96 -4.49 -17.06
CA ALA A 258 11.24 -5.55 -16.36
C ALA A 258 11.93 -6.92 -16.51
N LEU A 259 12.44 -7.21 -17.73
CA LEU A 259 13.19 -8.44 -18.00
C LEU A 259 14.54 -8.47 -17.29
N PHE A 260 15.29 -7.36 -17.31
CA PHE A 260 16.64 -7.31 -16.76
C PHE A 260 16.67 -7.25 -15.22
N THR A 261 15.73 -6.53 -14.62
CA THR A 261 15.73 -6.27 -13.16
C THR A 261 14.76 -7.15 -12.39
N GLY A 262 13.76 -7.74 -13.05
CA GLY A 262 12.70 -8.52 -12.39
C GLY A 262 11.74 -7.68 -11.52
N LEU A 263 11.87 -6.35 -11.51
CA LEU A 263 11.03 -5.45 -10.70
C LEU A 263 9.58 -5.43 -11.18
N ARG A 264 8.62 -5.20 -10.26
CA ARG A 264 7.19 -5.14 -10.62
C ARG A 264 6.81 -3.81 -11.27
N ALA A 265 7.31 -2.69 -10.75
CA ALA A 265 6.96 -1.35 -11.24
C ALA A 265 7.19 -1.17 -12.77
N PRO A 266 8.33 -1.61 -13.36
CA PRO A 266 8.53 -1.51 -14.81
C PRO A 266 7.54 -2.33 -15.67
N ARG A 267 6.98 -3.42 -15.13
CA ARG A 267 5.97 -4.23 -15.82
C ARG A 267 4.68 -3.44 -16.01
N PHE A 268 4.21 -2.78 -14.95
CA PHE A 268 3.03 -1.92 -15.02
C PHE A 268 3.27 -0.71 -15.92
N ALA A 269 4.46 -0.09 -15.84
CA ALA A 269 4.83 1.01 -16.73
C ALA A 269 4.81 0.61 -18.21
N THR A 270 5.25 -0.61 -18.53
CA THR A 270 5.20 -1.16 -19.89
C THR A 270 3.78 -1.21 -20.43
N VAL A 271 2.85 -1.78 -19.65
CA VAL A 271 1.44 -1.91 -20.05
C VAL A 271 0.81 -0.53 -20.22
N LEU A 272 1.02 0.37 -19.25
CA LEU A 272 0.48 1.72 -19.30
C LEU A 272 1.01 2.52 -20.51
N ALA A 273 2.30 2.40 -20.82
CA ALA A 273 2.90 3.09 -21.95
C ALA A 273 2.51 2.49 -23.31
N ALA A 274 2.17 1.20 -23.37
CA ALA A 274 1.76 0.53 -24.60
C ALA A 274 0.34 0.94 -25.06
N GLN A 275 -0.57 1.26 -24.12
CA GLN A 275 -1.97 1.58 -24.39
C GLN A 275 -2.18 2.70 -25.45
N PRO A 276 -1.55 3.88 -25.34
CA PRO A 276 -1.80 4.97 -26.28
C PRO A 276 -1.05 4.80 -27.61
N VAL A 277 -0.15 3.82 -27.77
CA VAL A 277 0.72 3.69 -28.95
C VAL A 277 -0.11 3.53 -30.23
N LEU A 278 -0.98 2.52 -30.29
CA LEU A 278 -1.80 2.26 -31.46
C LEU A 278 -2.80 3.39 -31.78
N PRO A 279 -3.56 3.91 -30.80
CA PRO A 279 -4.41 5.07 -31.00
C PRO A 279 -3.67 6.28 -31.57
N LEU A 280 -2.47 6.59 -31.06
CA LEU A 280 -1.67 7.74 -31.50
C LEU A 280 -1.07 7.51 -32.91
N LEU A 281 -0.61 6.29 -33.20
CA LEU A 281 -0.05 5.97 -34.53
C LEU A 281 -1.12 5.90 -35.63
N ALA A 282 -2.35 5.54 -35.27
CA ALA A 282 -3.48 5.45 -36.19
C ALA A 282 -4.23 6.78 -36.37
N TYR A 283 -4.01 7.75 -35.48
CA TYR A 283 -4.79 8.98 -35.36
C TYR A 283 -4.98 9.72 -36.70
N ASP A 284 -3.92 9.92 -37.47
CA ASP A 284 -3.98 10.67 -38.73
C ASP A 284 -4.52 9.85 -39.92
N ARG A 285 -4.62 8.52 -39.77
CA ARG A 285 -5.06 7.60 -40.84
C ARG A 285 -6.49 7.12 -40.68
N VAL A 286 -7.04 7.22 -39.47
CA VAL A 286 -8.35 6.67 -39.13
C VAL A 286 -9.36 7.79 -38.96
N SER A 287 -10.35 7.80 -39.84
CA SER A 287 -11.53 8.66 -39.72
C SER A 287 -12.79 7.79 -39.59
N GLY A 288 -13.64 8.14 -38.62
CA GLY A 288 -14.94 7.49 -38.40
C GLY A 288 -14.95 6.34 -37.39
N PRO A 289 -16.14 5.93 -36.92
CA PRO A 289 -16.29 5.01 -35.78
C PRO A 289 -15.75 3.59 -36.04
N ALA A 290 -15.90 3.08 -37.26
CA ALA A 290 -15.48 1.70 -37.60
C ALA A 290 -13.97 1.51 -37.51
N GLY A 291 -13.18 2.49 -37.99
CA GLY A 291 -11.73 2.43 -37.88
C GLY A 291 -11.25 2.52 -36.43
N TRP A 292 -11.88 3.37 -35.60
CA TRP A 292 -11.58 3.43 -34.17
C TRP A 292 -11.95 2.13 -33.44
N ALA A 293 -13.07 1.49 -33.80
CA ALA A 293 -13.42 0.18 -33.26
C ALA A 293 -12.36 -0.88 -33.58
N MET A 294 -11.81 -0.88 -34.80
CA MET A 294 -10.70 -1.77 -35.18
C MET A 294 -9.43 -1.49 -34.37
N VAL A 295 -9.03 -0.22 -34.24
CA VAL A 295 -7.85 0.17 -33.44
C VAL A 295 -7.99 -0.30 -32.00
N LEU A 296 -9.13 -0.04 -31.35
CA LEU A 296 -9.39 -0.46 -29.97
C LEU A 296 -9.47 -1.99 -29.83
N THR A 297 -9.97 -2.70 -30.85
CA THR A 297 -9.96 -4.16 -30.86
C THR A 297 -8.52 -4.70 -30.89
N VAL A 298 -7.63 -4.11 -31.69
CA VAL A 298 -6.21 -4.49 -31.70
C VAL A 298 -5.56 -4.19 -30.36
N VAL A 299 -5.86 -3.05 -29.74
CA VAL A 299 -5.39 -2.74 -28.37
C VAL A 299 -5.86 -3.81 -27.39
N ALA A 300 -7.13 -4.20 -27.41
CA ALA A 300 -7.66 -5.24 -26.54
C ALA A 300 -7.00 -6.62 -26.76
N VAL A 301 -6.66 -6.96 -28.00
CA VAL A 301 -5.91 -8.19 -28.32
C VAL A 301 -4.49 -8.13 -27.75
N ILE A 302 -3.83 -6.97 -27.82
CA ILE A 302 -2.50 -6.76 -27.23
C ILE A 302 -2.56 -6.83 -25.70
N ASP A 303 -3.56 -6.23 -25.08
CA ASP A 303 -3.77 -6.32 -23.63
C ASP A 303 -3.98 -7.77 -23.20
N LEU A 304 -4.77 -8.54 -23.97
CA LEU A 304 -4.97 -9.97 -23.72
C LEU A 304 -3.68 -10.79 -23.89
N TRP A 305 -2.85 -10.44 -24.89
CA TRP A 305 -1.55 -11.06 -25.08
C TRP A 305 -0.58 -10.72 -23.95
N LEU A 306 -0.50 -9.45 -23.54
CA LEU A 306 0.31 -8.98 -22.41
C LEU A 306 -0.11 -9.66 -21.10
N ALA A 307 -1.42 -9.82 -20.86
CA ALA A 307 -1.95 -10.52 -19.69
C ALA A 307 -1.60 -12.02 -19.65
N ARG A 308 -1.30 -12.62 -20.79
CA ARG A 308 -0.84 -14.02 -20.89
C ARG A 308 0.68 -14.16 -21.02
N SER A 309 1.38 -13.05 -21.21
CA SER A 309 2.82 -13.04 -21.39
C SER A 309 3.56 -13.35 -20.08
N PRO A 310 4.78 -13.91 -20.15
CA PRO A 310 5.60 -14.16 -18.96
C PRO A 310 6.01 -12.87 -18.21
N VAL A 311 5.73 -11.70 -18.77
CA VAL A 311 5.95 -10.40 -18.11
C VAL A 311 4.92 -10.14 -17.01
N THR A 312 3.68 -10.62 -17.17
CA THR A 312 2.58 -10.39 -16.20
C THR A 312 2.24 -11.63 -15.37
N VAL A 313 2.50 -12.83 -15.89
CA VAL A 313 2.31 -14.06 -15.12
C VAL A 313 3.42 -14.17 -14.08
N GLU A 314 3.11 -13.81 -12.83
CA GLU A 314 3.95 -14.14 -11.69
C GLU A 314 4.14 -15.67 -11.65
N ARG A 315 5.40 -16.12 -11.58
CA ARG A 315 5.67 -17.50 -11.16
C ARG A 315 5.05 -17.67 -9.78
N PRO A 316 4.19 -18.68 -9.55
CA PRO A 316 3.66 -18.93 -8.22
C PRO A 316 4.84 -19.15 -7.27
N ALA A 317 5.04 -18.23 -6.33
CA ALA A 317 6.14 -18.27 -5.37
C ALA A 317 5.95 -19.36 -4.28
N ARG A 318 5.27 -20.46 -4.61
CA ARG A 318 4.84 -21.47 -3.63
C ARG A 318 4.97 -22.90 -4.17
N GLN A 319 6.15 -23.22 -4.69
CA GLN A 319 6.55 -24.61 -4.97
C GLN A 319 7.70 -25.11 -4.08
N ASP A 320 8.21 -24.27 -3.19
CA ASP A 320 9.23 -24.62 -2.18
C ASP A 320 8.62 -24.84 -0.78
N VAL A 321 7.47 -25.50 -0.70
CA VAL A 321 7.12 -26.24 0.51
C VAL A 321 7.48 -27.69 0.22
N PRO A 322 8.58 -28.22 0.79
CA PRO A 322 8.85 -29.66 0.73
C PRO A 322 7.59 -30.35 1.24
N GLY A 323 7.01 -31.22 0.42
CA GLY A 323 5.72 -31.85 0.67
C GLY A 323 5.62 -32.30 2.12
N GLY A 324 4.80 -31.61 2.89
CA GLY A 324 4.38 -32.08 4.19
C GLY A 324 3.69 -33.41 3.94
N THR A 325 4.36 -34.50 4.31
CA THR A 325 3.77 -35.82 4.40
C THR A 325 2.60 -35.68 5.37
N PHE A 326 1.39 -35.51 4.82
CA PHE A 326 0.19 -35.66 5.60
C PHE A 326 0.21 -37.09 6.15
N PRO A 327 0.21 -37.29 7.49
CA PRO A 327 -0.02 -38.62 8.00
C PRO A 327 -1.41 -39.08 7.51
N PRO A 328 -1.55 -40.34 7.09
CA PRO A 328 -2.84 -40.84 6.62
C PRO A 328 -3.90 -40.57 7.69
N SER A 329 -5.04 -40.02 7.25
CA SER A 329 -6.19 -39.74 8.10
C SER A 329 -6.57 -40.99 8.90
N ALA A 330 -6.67 -40.82 10.22
CA ALA A 330 -7.07 -41.90 11.11
C ALA A 330 -8.44 -42.44 10.69
N PRO A 331 -8.65 -43.77 10.71
CA PRO A 331 -9.93 -44.34 10.31
C PRO A 331 -11.04 -43.88 11.27
N PRO A 332 -12.27 -43.64 10.77
CA PRO A 332 -13.36 -43.16 11.59
C PRO A 332 -13.70 -44.18 12.70
N PRO A 333 -14.13 -43.71 13.88
CA PRO A 333 -14.46 -44.59 15.00
C PRO A 333 -15.63 -45.51 14.61
N ARG A 334 -15.46 -46.82 14.84
CA ARG A 334 -16.53 -47.81 14.68
C ARG A 334 -17.68 -47.46 15.62
N ARG A 335 -18.89 -47.34 15.07
CA ARG A 335 -20.12 -47.27 15.87
C ARG A 335 -20.26 -48.56 16.68
N PRO A 336 -20.68 -48.50 17.95
CA PRO A 336 -21.08 -49.69 18.69
C PRO A 336 -22.27 -50.34 17.98
N THR A 337 -22.14 -51.61 17.63
CA THR A 337 -23.25 -52.47 17.22
C THR A 337 -24.24 -52.62 18.37
N GLU A 338 -25.45 -52.09 18.20
CA GLU A 338 -26.64 -52.52 18.95
C GLU A 338 -26.94 -53.97 18.56
N ASP A 339 -26.27 -54.93 19.18
CA ASP A 339 -26.72 -56.32 19.20
C ASP A 339 -26.35 -56.92 20.56
N GLY A 340 -27.34 -56.91 21.45
CA GLY A 340 -27.18 -57.35 22.82
C GLY A 340 -28.42 -57.04 23.67
N ARG A 341 -29.62 -57.20 23.11
CA ARG A 341 -30.85 -57.27 23.91
C ARG A 341 -31.15 -58.75 24.17
N PRO A 342 -31.07 -59.25 25.41
CA PRO A 342 -31.56 -60.58 25.74
C PRO A 342 -33.09 -60.54 25.68
N THR A 343 -33.68 -61.32 24.78
CA THR A 343 -35.10 -61.68 24.86
C THR A 343 -35.21 -62.89 25.77
N ASP A 344 -35.40 -62.63 27.06
CA ASP A 344 -35.89 -63.63 28.00
C ASP A 344 -37.42 -63.71 27.92
N ALA A 345 -37.86 -64.95 28.05
CA ALA A 345 -39.21 -65.54 27.95
C ALA A 345 -40.41 -64.72 28.47
N GLY A 346 -41.53 -64.93 27.77
CA GLY A 346 -42.91 -64.58 28.15
C GLY A 346 -43.87 -64.91 27.03
#